data_AF-A0A819PLQ2-F1
#
_entry.id   AF-A0A819PLQ2-F1
#
_cell.length_a   1.000
_cell.length_b   1.000
_cell.length_c   1.000
_cell.angle_alpha   90.00
_cell.angle_beta   90.00
_cell.angle_gamma   90.00
#
_symmetry.space_group_name_H-M   'P 1'
#
loop_
_entity.id
_entity.type
_entity.pdbx_description
1 polymer ?
#
loop_
_entity_poly.entity_id
_entity_poly.type
_entity_poly.pdbx_seq_one_letter_code
_entity_poly.pdbx_strand_id
1 'polypeptide(L)' 'NLGRNGLRVSQLGLGTWVTFGGQISDDIAEELVTIAYENGINLFDTAEVYAAGK' A
#
# COMPACT_ATOMS: atom_id res chain seq x y z
N ASN A 1 5.27 14.07 -9.69
CA ASN A 1 3.84 14.10 -10.09
C ASN A 1 3.50 12.80 -10.78
N LEU A 2 2.28 12.30 -10.62
CA LEU A 2 1.80 11.09 -11.28
C LEU A 2 1.45 11.40 -12.75
N GLY A 3 2.47 11.40 -13.61
CA GLY A 3 2.31 11.86 -14.98
C GLY A 3 2.12 13.38 -15.06
N ARG A 4 1.21 13.84 -15.92
CA ARG A 4 0.97 15.27 -16.16
C ARG A 4 -0.07 15.90 -15.22
N ASN A 5 -0.61 15.13 -14.26
CA ASN A 5 -1.54 15.67 -13.27
C ASN A 5 -0.77 16.38 -12.13
N GLY A 6 -1.48 17.15 -11.30
CA GLY A 6 -0.90 17.83 -10.14
C GLY A 6 -0.69 16.91 -8.92
N LEU A 7 -1.01 15.62 -9.03
CA LEU A 7 -0.97 14.70 -7.90
C LEU A 7 0.49 14.32 -7.59
N ARG A 8 0.94 14.60 -6.37
CA ARG A 8 2.28 14.28 -5.90
C ARG A 8 2.26 12.95 -5.15
N VAL A 9 2.92 11.95 -5.72
CA VAL A 9 3.16 10.66 -5.08
C VAL A 9 4.65 10.49 -4.76
N SER A 10 4.95 9.70 -3.74
CA SER A 10 6.29 9.22 -3.39
C SER A 10 6.90 8.40 -4.52
N GLN A 11 8.23 8.32 -4.59
CA GLN A 11 8.92 7.53 -5.62
C GLN A 11 8.75 6.02 -5.43
N LEU A 12 8.45 5.58 -4.20
CA LEU A 12 8.11 4.21 -3.83
C LEU A 12 6.67 4.19 -3.29
N GLY A 13 5.95 3.10 -3.55
CA GLY A 13 4.60 2.84 -3.04
C GLY A 13 4.52 1.48 -2.37
N LEU A 14 3.50 1.28 -1.54
CA LEU A 14 3.21 0.00 -0.88
C LEU A 14 2.03 -0.69 -1.58
N GLY A 15 2.29 -1.83 -2.21
CA GLY A 15 1.25 -2.68 -2.81
C GLY A 15 0.79 -3.78 -1.85
N THR A 16 -0.45 -4.20 -2.01
CA THR A 16 -1.11 -5.15 -1.09
C THR A 16 -1.33 -6.56 -1.68
N TRP A 17 -1.01 -6.77 -2.96
CA TRP A 17 -1.19 -8.06 -3.62
C TRP A 17 -0.43 -9.20 -2.91
N VAL A 18 -1.10 -10.35 -2.75
CA VAL A 18 -0.63 -11.57 -2.06
C VAL A 18 -0.55 -11.44 -0.53
N THR A 19 -0.12 -10.29 -0.02
CA THR A 19 0.20 -10.11 1.41
C THR A 19 -1.04 -9.80 2.26
N PHE A 20 -1.69 -8.67 2.02
CA PHE A 20 -2.78 -8.17 2.86
C PHE A 20 -4.02 -9.04 2.71
N GLY A 21 -4.70 -9.33 3.83
CA GLY A 21 -5.87 -10.23 3.86
C GLY A 21 -5.54 -11.71 3.60
N GLY A 22 -4.26 -12.06 3.42
CA GLY A 22 -3.79 -13.38 2.99
C GLY A 22 -2.53 -13.86 3.70
N GLN A 23 -1.37 -13.65 3.09
CA GLN A 23 -0.09 -14.24 3.54
C GLN A 23 0.41 -13.72 4.90
N ILE A 24 0.06 -12.48 5.28
CA ILE A 24 0.48 -11.86 6.54
C ILE A 24 -0.73 -11.58 7.44
N SER A 25 -0.48 -11.47 8.75
CA SER A 25 -1.51 -11.04 9.70
C SER A 25 -1.79 -9.54 9.57
N ASP A 26 -2.96 -9.12 10.05
CA ASP A 26 -3.36 -7.72 10.07
C ASP A 26 -2.40 -6.85 10.92
N ASP A 27 -1.85 -7.40 12.01
CA ASP A 27 -0.84 -6.72 12.84
C ASP A 27 0.43 -6.39 12.03
N ILE A 28 0.91 -7.33 11.20
CA ILE A 28 2.08 -7.10 10.33
C ILE A 28 1.71 -6.13 9.22
N ALA A 29 0.50 -6.22 8.68
CA ALA A 29 0.01 -5.30 7.67
C ALA A 29 -0.03 -3.86 8.20
N GLU A 30 -0.51 -3.65 9.42
CA GLU A 30 -0.51 -2.36 10.13
C GLU A 30 0.92 -1.84 10.35
N GLU A 31 1.84 -2.69 10.79
CA GLU A 31 3.25 -2.33 10.96
C GLU A 31 3.88 -1.87 9.63
N LEU A 32 3.65 -2.60 8.54
CA LEU A 32 4.17 -2.25 7.21
C LEU A 32 3.61 -0.92 6.69
N VAL A 33 2.31 -0.67 6.87
CA VAL A 33 1.68 0.61 6.51
C VAL A 33 2.27 1.74 7.33
N THR A 34 2.45 1.54 8.64
CA THR A 34 3.05 2.52 9.56
C THR A 34 4.46 2.88 9.13
N ILE A 35 5.33 1.89 8.95
CA ILE A 35 6.73 2.09 8.52
C ILE A 35 6.78 2.82 7.17
N ALA A 36 5.96 2.41 6.20
CA ALA A 36 5.90 3.06 4.89
C ALA A 36 5.53 4.53 5.01
N TYR A 37 4.47 4.82 5.75
CA TYR A 37 3.97 6.19 5.95
C TYR A 37 4.98 7.07 6.68
N GLU A 38 5.60 6.58 7.75
CA GLU A 38 6.64 7.30 8.52
C GLU A 38 7.88 7.63 7.67
N ASN A 39 8.19 6.80 6.66
CA ASN A 39 9.27 7.05 5.70
C ASN A 39 8.84 7.90 4.48
N GLY A 40 7.64 8.48 4.51
CA GLY A 40 7.15 9.41 3.50
C GLY A 40 6.55 8.73 2.26
N ILE A 41 6.23 7.44 2.32
CA ILE A 41 5.40 6.80 1.30
C ILE A 41 3.97 7.33 1.45
N ASN A 42 3.41 7.81 0.34
CA ASN A 42 2.03 8.30 0.29
C ASN A 42 1.19 7.63 -0.80
N LEU A 43 1.73 6.58 -1.44
CA LEU A 43 1.04 5.77 -2.45
C LEU A 43 0.83 4.36 -1.92
N PHE A 44 -0.43 3.96 -1.79
CA PHE A 44 -0.87 2.63 -1.34
C PHE A 44 -1.81 2.05 -2.40
N ASP A 45 -1.54 0.82 -2.85
CA ASP A 45 -2.27 0.15 -3.94
C ASP A 45 -3.01 -1.11 -3.47
N THR A 46 -4.26 -1.29 -3.90
CA THR A 46 -5.10 -2.46 -3.60
C THR A 46 -6.09 -2.75 -4.74
N ALA A 47 -6.73 -3.92 -4.69
CA ALA A 47 -7.75 -4.33 -5.64
C ALA A 47 -8.79 -5.25 -4.98
N GLU A 48 -10.04 -5.20 -5.46
CA GLU A 48 -11.14 -6.06 -5.00
C GLU A 48 -10.84 -7.57 -5.13
N VAL A 49 -9.96 -7.95 -6.06
CA VAL A 49 -9.56 -9.35 -6.27
C VAL A 49 -8.46 -9.79 -5.29
N TYR A 50 -7.71 -8.85 -4.69
CA TYR A 50 -6.69 -9.19 -3.70
C TYR A 50 -7.41 -9.68 -2.44
N ALA A 51 -7.08 -10.91 -2.01
CA ALA A 51 -7.75 -11.59 -0.91
C ALA A 51 -9.31 -11.60 -0.99
N ALA A 52 -9.87 -11.53 -2.20
CA ALA A 52 -11.32 -11.37 -2.42
C ALA A 52 -11.93 -10.16 -1.68
N GLY A 53 -11.17 -9.07 -1.57
CA GLY A 53 -11.62 -7.79 -1.01
C GLY A 53 -11.57 -7.72 0.52
N LYS A 54 -10.89 -8.67 1.14
CA LYS A 54 -10.64 -8.70 2.58
C LYS A 54 -9.52 -7.73 2.98
#